data_AF-A0A4Y2FT84-F1
#
_entry.id   AF-A0A4Y2FT84-F1
#
_cell.length_a   1.000
_cell.length_b   1.000
_cell.length_c   1.000
_cell.angle_alpha   90.00
_cell.angle_beta   90.00
_cell.angle_gamma   90.00
#
_symmetry.space_group_name_H-M   'P 1'
#
loop_
_entity.id
_entity.type
_entity.pdbx_description
1 polymer ?
#
loop_
_entity_poly.entity_id
_entity_poly.type
_entity_poly.pdbx_seq_one_letter_code
_entity_poly.pdbx_strand_id
1 'polypeptide(L)'
;MSCKTALASEAAALSEIAYRSHCLAKEKNNNVDNVKSSNDSLVKTNSYYDKKKSGKVSLRKGDLVAVTRKPNTTSESTKTQARYRGPMVVTEIRPSDTYRISQLEPSNGRPYATIVHVSQLKAWRSWNEDDDDSSTNSHNETEMQRSKRTVRKPLRYGDFMPCR
;
A
#
# COMPACT_ATOMS: atom_id res chain seq x y z
N MET A 1 71.44 -32.97 -8.92
CA MET A 1 70.19 -33.59 -8.40
C MET A 1 69.10 -32.54 -8.04
N SER A 2 69.01 -31.38 -8.70
CA SER A 2 68.21 -30.24 -8.17
C SER A 2 66.92 -29.90 -8.91
N CYS A 3 66.50 -30.65 -9.94
CA CYS A 3 65.36 -30.24 -10.79
C CYS A 3 64.03 -30.89 -10.38
N LYS A 4 64.05 -32.02 -9.64
CA LYS A 4 62.82 -32.75 -9.26
C LYS A 4 62.10 -32.15 -8.05
N THR A 5 62.82 -31.46 -7.17
CA THR A 5 62.24 -30.79 -5.99
C THR A 5 61.52 -29.50 -6.36
N ALA A 6 62.01 -28.76 -7.36
CA ALA A 6 61.40 -27.51 -7.84
C ALA A 6 60.02 -27.74 -8.49
N LEU A 7 59.89 -28.80 -9.31
CA LEU A 7 58.61 -29.14 -9.97
C LEU A 7 57.53 -29.59 -8.97
N ALA A 8 57.91 -30.27 -7.88
CA ALA A 8 56.98 -30.67 -6.83
C ALA A 8 56.48 -29.46 -6.01
N SER A 9 57.35 -28.47 -5.74
CA SER A 9 56.93 -27.23 -5.05
C SER A 9 56.01 -26.36 -5.90
N GLU A 10 56.21 -26.33 -7.21
CA GLU A 10 55.39 -25.55 -8.14
C GLU A 10 53.97 -26.15 -8.27
N ALA A 11 53.86 -27.47 -8.41
CA ALA A 11 52.57 -28.17 -8.43
C ALA A 11 51.77 -27.97 -7.12
N ALA A 12 52.46 -27.94 -5.97
CA ALA A 12 51.83 -27.66 -4.68
C ALA A 12 51.29 -26.22 -4.58
N ALA A 13 52.05 -25.24 -5.07
CA ALA A 13 51.62 -23.83 -5.11
C ALA A 13 50.40 -23.62 -6.03
N LEU A 14 50.37 -24.26 -7.20
CA LEU A 14 49.23 -24.20 -8.12
C LEU A 14 47.96 -24.85 -7.52
N SER A 15 48.11 -25.95 -6.78
CA SER A 15 47.01 -26.59 -6.04
C SER A 15 46.42 -25.66 -4.97
N GLU A 16 47.26 -24.94 -4.24
CA GLU A 16 46.82 -24.00 -3.21
C GLU A 16 46.13 -22.77 -3.80
N ILE A 17 46.63 -22.24 -4.93
CA ILE A 17 45.98 -21.15 -5.68
C ILE A 17 44.61 -21.59 -6.20
N ALA A 18 44.50 -22.82 -6.73
CA ALA A 18 43.23 -23.36 -7.20
C ALA A 18 42.22 -23.52 -6.06
N TYR A 19 42.64 -24.03 -4.90
CA TYR A 19 41.81 -24.18 -3.71
C TYR A 19 41.31 -22.82 -3.19
N ARG A 20 42.22 -21.84 -3.03
CA ARG A 20 41.85 -20.47 -2.60
C ARG A 20 40.89 -19.82 -3.59
N SER A 21 41.10 -20.01 -4.89
CA SER A 21 40.22 -19.48 -5.94
C SER A 21 38.81 -20.09 -5.88
N HIS A 22 38.70 -21.40 -5.66
CA HIS A 22 37.42 -22.09 -5.49
C HIS A 22 36.68 -21.63 -4.22
N CYS A 23 37.38 -21.44 -3.10
CA CYS A 23 36.81 -20.90 -1.86
C CYS A 23 36.26 -19.47 -2.05
N LEU A 24 37.01 -18.58 -2.71
CA LEU A 24 36.57 -17.20 -2.99
C LEU A 24 35.34 -17.17 -3.92
N ALA A 25 35.26 -18.07 -4.90
CA ALA A 25 34.08 -18.19 -5.76
C ALA A 25 32.85 -18.68 -4.99
N LYS A 26 33.03 -19.64 -4.07
CA LYS A 26 31.99 -20.16 -3.16
C LYS A 26 31.55 -19.14 -2.10
N GLU A 27 32.36 -18.13 -1.80
CA GLU A 27 31.93 -17.07 -0.89
C GLU A 27 31.07 -16.03 -1.62
N LYS A 28 31.45 -15.69 -2.86
CA LYS A 28 30.72 -14.74 -3.71
C LYS A 28 29.32 -15.23 -4.08
N ASN A 29 29.15 -16.51 -4.42
CA ASN A 29 27.81 -17.04 -4.76
C ASN A 29 26.88 -17.07 -3.53
N ASN A 30 27.39 -17.45 -2.34
CA ASN A 30 26.62 -17.40 -1.09
C ASN A 30 26.13 -15.98 -0.77
N ASN A 31 26.95 -14.96 -1.02
CA ASN A 31 26.54 -13.56 -0.83
C ASN A 31 25.39 -13.19 -1.78
N VAL A 32 25.52 -13.51 -3.07
CA VAL A 32 24.48 -13.24 -4.08
C VAL A 32 23.18 -13.98 -3.76
N ASP A 33 23.26 -15.25 -3.38
CA ASP A 33 22.11 -16.08 -3.02
C ASP A 33 21.43 -15.58 -1.74
N ASN A 34 22.20 -15.11 -0.75
CA ASN A 34 21.68 -14.50 0.48
C ASN A 34 20.98 -13.16 0.22
N VAL A 35 21.51 -12.33 -0.67
CA VAL A 35 20.84 -11.08 -1.09
C VAL A 35 19.56 -11.40 -1.86
N LYS A 36 19.58 -12.42 -2.72
CA LYS A 36 18.42 -12.85 -3.50
C LYS A 36 17.29 -13.40 -2.61
N SER A 37 17.62 -14.24 -1.64
CA SER A 37 16.65 -14.83 -0.70
C SER A 37 16.07 -13.78 0.26
N SER A 38 16.87 -12.80 0.69
CA SER A 38 16.40 -11.66 1.49
C SER A 38 15.39 -10.81 0.73
N ASN A 39 15.65 -10.54 -0.56
CA ASN A 39 14.69 -9.82 -1.41
C ASN A 39 13.43 -10.65 -1.69
N ASP A 40 13.55 -11.95 -1.97
CA ASP A 40 12.39 -12.83 -2.23
C ASP A 40 11.49 -12.97 -1.00
N SER A 41 12.08 -13.11 0.20
CA SER A 41 11.33 -13.12 1.46
C SER A 41 10.60 -11.79 1.71
N LEU A 42 11.22 -10.65 1.40
CA LEU A 42 10.60 -9.33 1.48
C LEU A 42 9.43 -9.17 0.49
N VAL A 43 9.57 -9.66 -0.74
CA VAL A 43 8.50 -9.67 -1.74
C VAL A 43 7.33 -10.53 -1.26
N LYS A 44 7.61 -11.71 -0.68
CA LYS A 44 6.61 -12.64 -0.18
C LYS A 44 5.81 -12.07 0.99
N THR A 45 6.45 -11.38 1.94
CA THR A 45 5.76 -10.73 3.07
C THR A 45 4.93 -9.52 2.63
N ASN A 46 5.45 -8.70 1.71
CA ASN A 46 4.74 -7.51 1.21
C ASN A 46 3.53 -7.85 0.32
N SER A 47 3.52 -9.02 -0.33
CA SER A 47 2.44 -9.48 -1.20
C SER A 47 1.06 -9.55 -0.52
N TYR A 48 0.98 -9.78 0.80
CA TYR A 48 -0.28 -9.79 1.54
C TYR A 48 -0.89 -8.40 1.65
N TYR A 49 -0.07 -7.39 1.90
CA TYR A 49 -0.51 -6.01 2.08
C TYR A 49 -0.75 -5.31 0.74
N ASP A 50 0.04 -5.63 -0.27
CA ASP A 50 -0.10 -5.05 -1.61
C ASP A 50 -1.41 -5.44 -2.29
N LYS A 51 -1.97 -6.62 -1.96
CA LYS A 51 -3.30 -7.05 -2.44
C LYS A 51 -4.45 -6.13 -2.00
N LYS A 52 -4.31 -5.45 -0.85
CA LYS A 52 -5.33 -4.51 -0.34
C LYS A 52 -5.08 -3.06 -0.75
N LYS A 53 -3.95 -2.78 -1.40
CA LYS A 53 -3.68 -1.43 -1.92
C LYS A 53 -4.59 -1.19 -3.11
N SER A 54 -5.44 -0.18 -3.02
CA SER A 54 -6.23 0.27 -4.14
C SER A 54 -5.33 0.82 -5.25
N GLY A 55 -5.76 0.66 -6.50
CA GLY A 55 -5.06 1.20 -7.65
C GLY A 55 -4.88 2.71 -7.53
N LYS A 56 -3.75 3.21 -8.00
CA LYS A 56 -3.47 4.65 -8.01
C LYS A 56 -4.53 5.38 -8.85
N VAL A 57 -5.20 6.35 -8.24
CA VAL A 57 -6.13 7.24 -8.95
C VAL A 57 -5.34 8.09 -9.93
N SER A 58 -5.55 7.86 -11.22
CA SER A 58 -4.96 8.64 -12.30
C SER A 58 -6.05 9.47 -12.97
N LEU A 59 -5.82 10.77 -13.08
CA LEU A 59 -6.69 11.70 -13.78
C LEU A 59 -6.00 12.20 -15.03
N ARG A 60 -6.76 12.37 -16.10
CA ARG A 60 -6.32 12.95 -17.37
C ARG A 60 -6.76 14.41 -17.43
N LYS A 61 -6.06 15.17 -18.27
CA LYS A 61 -6.50 16.54 -18.62
C LYS A 61 -7.88 16.45 -19.28
N GLY A 62 -8.84 17.23 -18.80
CA GLY A 62 -10.23 17.21 -19.25
C GLY A 62 -11.19 16.43 -18.35
N ASP A 63 -10.69 15.65 -17.37
CA ASP A 63 -11.57 14.90 -16.47
C ASP A 63 -12.37 15.83 -15.55
N LEU A 64 -13.64 15.48 -15.33
CA LEU A 64 -14.52 16.20 -14.40
C LEU A 64 -14.30 15.72 -12.97
N VAL A 65 -14.10 16.65 -12.06
CA VAL A 65 -13.80 16.42 -10.65
C VAL A 65 -14.53 17.41 -9.76
N ALA A 66 -14.83 16.97 -8.53
CA ALA A 66 -15.26 17.79 -7.43
C ALA A 66 -14.11 17.99 -6.43
N VAL A 67 -14.02 19.19 -5.84
CA VAL A 67 -13.03 19.51 -4.80
C VAL A 67 -13.68 19.48 -3.43
N THR A 68 -13.12 18.72 -2.50
CA THR A 68 -13.59 18.65 -1.11
C THR A 68 -13.36 19.99 -0.37
N ARG A 69 -14.40 20.52 0.27
CA ARG A 69 -14.34 21.73 1.09
C ARG A 69 -14.07 21.40 2.55
N LYS A 70 -13.42 22.31 3.26
CA LYS A 70 -13.37 22.26 4.73
C LYS A 70 -14.66 22.87 5.28
N PRO A 71 -15.23 22.29 6.35
CA PRO A 71 -16.41 22.87 6.98
C PRO A 71 -16.06 24.23 7.58
N ASN A 72 -16.96 25.20 7.43
CA ASN A 72 -16.79 26.52 8.02
C ASN A 72 -17.37 26.52 9.44
N THR A 73 -16.59 27.01 10.41
CA THR A 73 -16.99 27.21 11.81
C THR A 73 -17.88 28.44 11.98
N THR A 74 -18.87 28.60 11.11
CA THR A 74 -19.98 29.51 11.35
C THR A 74 -20.89 28.81 12.37
N SER A 75 -21.42 29.52 13.37
CA SER A 75 -22.19 29.02 14.54
C SER A 75 -23.44 28.17 14.23
N GLU A 76 -23.63 27.80 12.96
CA GLU A 76 -24.67 26.95 12.41
C GLU A 76 -24.19 25.50 12.24
N SER A 77 -25.14 24.57 12.12
CA SER A 77 -24.82 23.14 11.98
C SER A 77 -24.08 22.85 10.67
N THR A 78 -22.90 22.25 10.78
CA THR A 78 -22.07 21.82 9.64
C THR A 78 -22.73 20.73 8.78
N LYS A 79 -23.75 20.04 9.30
CA LYS A 79 -24.34 18.86 8.65
C LYS A 79 -25.01 19.20 7.30
N THR A 80 -25.56 20.41 7.17
CA THR A 80 -26.25 20.86 5.95
C THR A 80 -25.32 21.58 4.96
N GLN A 81 -24.06 21.83 5.32
CA GLN A 81 -23.11 22.52 4.45
C GLN A 81 -22.67 21.62 3.28
N ALA A 82 -22.56 22.21 2.09
CA ALA A 82 -22.08 21.50 0.90
C ALA A 82 -20.62 21.03 1.08
N ARG A 83 -20.41 19.71 1.08
CA ARG A 83 -19.10 19.08 1.29
C ARG A 83 -18.14 19.22 0.11
N TYR A 84 -18.69 19.28 -1.09
CA TYR A 84 -17.93 19.35 -2.33
C TYR A 84 -18.20 20.67 -3.06
N ARG A 85 -17.16 21.20 -3.70
CA ARG A 85 -17.25 22.30 -4.65
C ARG A 85 -17.51 21.70 -6.04
N GLY A 86 -18.37 22.38 -6.81
CA GLY A 86 -19.02 21.90 -8.04
C GLY A 86 -18.11 21.36 -9.14
N PRO A 87 -18.65 21.12 -10.34
CA PRO A 87 -17.91 20.44 -11.39
C PRO A 87 -16.74 21.31 -11.85
N MET A 88 -15.55 20.77 -11.68
CA MET A 88 -14.31 21.37 -12.15
C MET A 88 -13.64 20.44 -13.14
N VAL A 89 -12.81 21.01 -14.01
CA VAL A 89 -12.07 20.27 -15.03
C VAL A 89 -10.58 20.27 -14.71
N VAL A 90 -9.94 19.12 -14.86
CA VAL A 90 -8.49 19.00 -14.72
C VAL A 90 -7.81 19.66 -15.93
N THR A 91 -7.00 20.70 -15.69
CA THR A 91 -6.31 21.47 -16.74
C THR A 91 -4.85 21.07 -16.93
N GLU A 92 -4.18 20.68 -15.84
CA GLU A 92 -2.75 20.36 -15.82
C GLU A 92 -2.50 19.23 -14.82
N ILE A 93 -1.60 18.32 -15.19
CA ILE A 93 -1.15 17.22 -14.34
C ILE A 93 0.25 17.59 -13.85
N ARG A 94 0.41 17.75 -12.54
CA ARG A 94 1.73 17.96 -11.93
C ARG A 94 2.31 16.64 -11.45
N PRO A 95 3.64 16.53 -11.30
CA PRO A 95 4.25 15.41 -10.58
C PRO A 95 3.73 15.36 -9.14
N SER A 96 3.80 14.18 -8.51
CA SER A 96 3.37 13.95 -7.12
C SER A 96 1.86 14.14 -6.90
N ASP A 97 1.03 13.57 -7.78
CA ASP A 97 -0.42 13.42 -7.61
C ASP A 97 -1.16 14.72 -7.29
N THR A 98 -0.61 15.81 -7.82
CA THR A 98 -1.13 17.15 -7.68
C THR A 98 -1.68 17.60 -9.02
N TYR A 99 -2.87 18.17 -9.02
CA TYR A 99 -3.57 18.56 -10.24
C TYR A 99 -3.94 20.03 -10.19
N ARG A 100 -3.82 20.71 -11.33
CA ARG A 100 -4.33 22.06 -11.51
C ARG A 100 -5.71 21.97 -12.15
N ILE A 101 -6.67 22.58 -11.51
CA ILE A 101 -8.08 22.41 -11.82
C ILE A 101 -8.70 23.79 -12.03
N SER A 102 -9.57 23.92 -13.03
CA SER A 102 -10.34 25.13 -13.28
C SER A 102 -11.84 24.85 -13.24
N GLN A 103 -12.63 25.85 -12.89
CA GLN A 103 -14.08 25.78 -13.01
C GLN A 103 -14.50 25.64 -14.49
N LEU A 104 -15.49 24.79 -14.77
CA LEU A 104 -15.99 24.52 -16.13
C LEU A 104 -16.66 25.76 -16.73
N GLU A 105 -17.63 26.33 -16.00
CA GLU A 105 -18.23 27.63 -16.33
C GLU A 105 -17.91 28.66 -15.25
N PRO A 106 -17.06 29.64 -15.55
CA PRO A 106 -16.80 30.73 -14.62
C PRO A 106 -18.00 31.68 -14.60
N SER A 107 -18.94 31.46 -13.68
CA SER A 107 -20.13 32.33 -13.55
C SER A 107 -19.80 33.74 -13.03
N ASN A 108 -18.62 33.91 -12.43
CA ASN A 108 -18.15 35.16 -11.84
C ASN A 108 -16.82 35.50 -12.51
N GLY A 109 -16.62 36.76 -12.90
CA GLY A 109 -15.57 37.18 -13.87
C GLY A 109 -14.13 36.68 -13.61
N ARG A 110 -13.80 36.23 -12.39
CA ARG A 110 -12.54 35.52 -12.13
C ARG A 110 -12.77 34.00 -12.14
N PRO A 111 -12.26 33.27 -13.15
CA PRO A 111 -12.33 31.81 -13.13
C PRO A 111 -11.56 31.27 -11.93
N TYR A 112 -12.23 30.43 -11.14
CA TYR A 112 -11.58 29.77 -10.01
C TYR A 112 -10.64 28.68 -10.52
N ALA A 113 -9.34 28.84 -10.26
CA ALA A 113 -8.32 27.86 -10.57
C ALA A 113 -7.50 27.56 -9.32
N THR A 114 -7.37 26.29 -8.98
CA THR A 114 -6.60 25.84 -7.81
C THR A 114 -5.74 24.64 -8.12
N ILE A 115 -4.67 24.52 -7.35
CA ILE A 115 -3.78 23.36 -7.34
C ILE A 115 -4.15 22.53 -6.11
N VAL A 116 -4.51 21.27 -6.33
CA VAL A 116 -5.00 20.38 -5.28
C VAL A 116 -4.39 18.99 -5.43
N HIS A 117 -4.15 18.34 -4.29
CA HIS A 117 -3.72 16.94 -4.23
C HIS A 117 -4.91 15.97 -4.47
N VAL A 118 -4.64 14.81 -5.09
CA VAL A 118 -5.65 13.79 -5.43
C VAL A 118 -6.55 13.39 -4.26
N SER A 119 -6.03 13.43 -3.03
CA SER A 119 -6.79 13.08 -1.82
C SER A 119 -7.96 14.00 -1.51
N GLN A 120 -7.97 15.22 -2.05
CA GLN A 120 -9.08 16.16 -1.88
C GLN A 120 -10.04 16.13 -3.07
N LEU A 121 -9.69 15.41 -4.15
CA LEU A 121 -10.48 15.28 -5.35
C LEU A 121 -11.39 14.07 -5.27
N LYS A 122 -12.61 14.26 -5.75
CA LYS A 122 -13.55 13.17 -6.01
C LYS A 122 -13.90 13.25 -7.50
N ALA A 123 -13.86 12.11 -8.20
CA ALA A 123 -14.30 12.08 -9.59
C ALA A 123 -15.76 12.53 -9.67
N TRP A 124 -16.08 13.39 -10.63
CA TRP A 124 -17.46 13.81 -10.89
C TRP A 124 -18.15 12.67 -11.67
N ARG A 125 -18.66 11.70 -10.93
CA ARG A 125 -19.52 10.64 -11.48
C ARG A 125 -20.96 11.16 -11.48
N SER A 126 -21.70 10.92 -12.56
CA SER A 126 -23.16 11.01 -12.50
C SER A 126 -23.64 10.08 -11.39
N TRP A 127 -24.71 10.48 -10.70
CA TRP A 127 -25.33 9.71 -9.64
C TRP A 127 -25.82 8.37 -10.22
N ASN A 128 -24.95 7.37 -10.20
CA ASN A 128 -25.35 5.98 -10.29
C ASN A 128 -25.34 5.51 -8.83
N GLU A 129 -26.48 5.03 -8.36
CA GLU A 129 -26.56 4.31 -7.09
C GLU A 129 -25.50 3.20 -7.07
N ASP A 130 -25.02 2.85 -5.88
CA ASP A 130 -23.98 1.84 -5.60
C ASP A 130 -22.55 2.39 -5.40
N ASP A 131 -22.38 3.39 -4.52
CA ASP A 131 -21.20 3.42 -3.64
C ASP A 131 -21.54 2.53 -2.41
N ASP A 132 -21.63 1.22 -2.63
CA ASP A 132 -21.59 0.25 -1.53
C ASP A 132 -20.17 0.36 -0.93
N ASP A 133 -20.07 1.03 0.22
CA ASP A 133 -18.93 0.92 1.12
C ASP A 133 -18.95 -0.50 1.71
N SER A 134 -18.79 -1.50 0.83
CA SER A 134 -18.40 -2.84 1.23
C SER A 134 -16.95 -2.72 1.66
N SER A 135 -16.75 -2.14 2.84
CA SER A 135 -15.70 -2.55 3.74
C SER A 135 -15.91 -4.04 3.91
N THR A 136 -15.35 -4.82 2.98
CA THR A 136 -15.30 -6.26 3.07
C THR A 136 -14.40 -6.52 4.27
N ASN A 137 -14.99 -6.51 5.46
CA ASN A 137 -14.49 -7.21 6.61
C ASN A 137 -14.69 -8.71 6.31
N SER A 138 -14.06 -9.20 5.24
CA SER A 138 -13.79 -10.62 5.11
C SER A 138 -12.78 -10.89 6.22
N HIS A 139 -13.32 -11.20 7.38
CA HIS A 139 -12.60 -11.85 8.44
C HIS A 139 -12.07 -13.14 7.82
N ASN A 140 -10.85 -13.12 7.31
CA ASN A 140 -10.10 -14.34 7.07
C ASN A 140 -9.71 -14.88 8.44
N GLU A 141 -10.70 -15.40 9.17
CA GLU A 141 -10.49 -16.45 10.17
C GLU A 141 -9.67 -17.51 9.45
N THR A 142 -8.37 -17.53 9.69
CA THR A 142 -7.60 -18.73 9.38
C THR A 142 -8.20 -19.80 10.27
N GLU A 143 -8.79 -20.83 9.67
CA GLU A 143 -9.25 -22.05 10.34
C GLU A 143 -8.07 -22.72 11.05
N MET A 144 -7.64 -22.16 12.18
CA MET A 144 -7.11 -22.97 13.25
C MET A 144 -8.32 -23.72 13.78
N GLN A 145 -8.36 -25.02 13.50
CA GLN A 145 -9.34 -25.94 14.05
C GLN A 145 -9.55 -25.68 15.54
N ARG A 146 -10.62 -24.94 15.85
CA ARG A 146 -11.06 -24.69 17.20
C ARG A 146 -11.73 -25.96 17.66
N SER A 147 -11.01 -26.76 18.44
CA SER A 147 -11.56 -27.91 19.17
C SER A 147 -12.91 -27.55 19.77
N LYS A 148 -13.96 -28.31 19.42
CA LYS A 148 -15.36 -28.07 19.82
C LYS A 148 -15.44 -27.78 21.32
N ARG A 149 -15.65 -26.51 21.69
CA ARG A 149 -16.02 -26.15 23.06
C ARG A 149 -17.51 -26.42 23.22
N THR A 150 -17.85 -27.32 24.13
CA THR A 150 -19.23 -27.58 24.56
C THR A 150 -19.89 -26.26 24.94
N VAL A 151 -21.01 -25.94 24.29
CA VAL A 151 -21.81 -24.74 24.57
C VAL A 151 -22.32 -24.82 26.00
N ARG A 152 -21.73 -24.04 26.90
CA ARG A 152 -22.34 -23.80 28.21
C ARG A 152 -23.47 -22.80 28.00
N LYS A 153 -24.69 -23.18 28.40
CA LYS A 153 -25.88 -22.31 28.34
C LYS A 153 -25.60 -21.00 29.09
N PRO A 154 -26.03 -19.84 28.58
CA PRO A 154 -25.88 -18.59 29.30
C PRO A 154 -26.70 -18.64 30.59
N LEU A 155 -26.07 -18.31 31.71
CA LEU A 155 -26.75 -18.10 32.99
C LEU A 155 -27.71 -16.91 32.84
N ARG A 156 -28.94 -17.07 33.33
CA ARG A 156 -29.97 -16.03 33.28
C ARG A 156 -29.59 -14.94 34.28
N TYR A 157 -29.81 -13.68 33.90
CA TYR A 157 -29.48 -12.48 34.69
C TYR A 157 -30.08 -12.45 36.13
N GLY A 158 -31.00 -13.36 36.46
CA GLY A 158 -31.60 -13.49 37.80
C GLY A 158 -30.75 -14.23 38.85
N ASP A 159 -29.67 -14.92 38.46
CA ASP A 159 -28.93 -15.80 39.40
C ASP A 159 -27.94 -15.05 40.33
N PHE A 160 -27.77 -13.73 40.15
CA PHE A 160 -26.83 -12.90 40.94
C PHE A 160 -27.50 -11.86 41.84
N MET A 161 -28.83 -11.90 42.00
CA MET A 161 -29.55 -10.97 42.90
C MET A 161 -29.93 -11.69 44.20
N PRO A 162 -29.08 -11.67 45.25
CA PRO A 162 -29.53 -11.99 46.59
C PRO A 162 -30.43 -10.84 47.08
N CYS A 163 -31.71 -11.12 47.31
CA CYS A 163 -32.61 -10.18 47.98
C CYS A 163 -31.98 -9.73 49.30
N ARG A 164 -31.72 -8.43 49.44
CA ARG A 164 -31.36 -7.81 50.70
C ARG A 164 -31.98 -6.44 50.79
#